data_AF-A0AAV1DLH0-F1
#
_entry.id   AF-A0AAV1DLH0-F1
#
_cell.length_a   1.000
_cell.length_b   1.000
_cell.length_c   1.000
_cell.angle_alpha   90.00
_cell.angle_beta   90.00
_cell.angle_gamma   90.00
#
_symmetry.space_group_name_H-M   'P 1'
#
loop_
_entity.id
_entity.type
_entity.pdbx_description
1 polymer ?
#
loop_
_entity_poly.entity_id
_entity_poly.type
_entity_poly.pdbx_seq_one_letter_code
_entity_poly.pdbx_strand_id
1 'polypeptide(L)' 'MAKQFVAVLILCIVVAATVQIEKTQAEGVEEKFKECYDNCHKSCFNQNGNGYTFCEMKCDADCGEKQIKGTSLTQKEPK' A
#
# COMPACT_ATOMS: atom_id res chain seq x y z
N MET A 1 31.05 -2.57 -30.76
CA MET A 1 30.46 -3.49 -29.75
C MET A 1 30.15 -2.81 -28.41
N ALA A 2 31.05 -2.02 -27.80
CA ALA A 2 30.83 -1.38 -26.49
C ALA A 2 29.58 -0.47 -26.39
N LYS A 3 29.26 0.31 -27.45
CA LYS A 3 28.10 1.22 -27.47
C LYS A 3 26.75 0.52 -27.28
N GLN A 4 26.65 -0.74 -27.70
CA GLN A 4 25.41 -1.51 -27.65
C GLN A 4 25.15 -2.05 -26.23
N PHE A 5 26.20 -2.40 -25.48
CA PHE A 5 26.11 -2.83 -24.08
C PHE A 5 25.75 -1.68 -23.13
N VAL A 6 26.28 -0.47 -23.39
CA VAL A 6 25.95 0.72 -22.59
C VAL A 6 24.46 1.08 -22.70
N ALA A 7 23.88 0.99 -23.91
CA ALA A 7 22.45 1.25 -24.10
C ALA A 7 21.56 0.24 -23.35
N VAL A 8 21.92 -1.05 -23.35
CA VAL A 8 21.19 -2.10 -22.64
C VAL A 8 21.31 -1.91 -21.13
N LEU A 9 22.49 -1.56 -20.61
CA LEU A 9 22.68 -1.29 -19.19
C LEU A 9 21.85 -0.09 -18.71
N ILE A 10 21.78 0.98 -19.49
CA ILE A 10 20.96 2.16 -19.17
C ILE A 10 19.47 1.78 -19.14
N LEU A 11 18.99 1.00 -20.12
CA LEU A 11 17.60 0.51 -20.13
C LEU A 11 17.28 -0.35 -18.90
N CYS A 12 18.18 -1.27 -18.54
CA CYS A 12 18.00 -2.13 -17.37
C CYS A 12 17.94 -1.34 -16.05
N ILE A 13 18.74 -0.28 -15.91
CA ILE A 13 18.72 0.57 -14.71
C ILE A 13 17.39 1.33 -14.63
N VAL A 14 16.88 1.85 -15.75
CA VAL A 14 15.58 2.55 -15.79
C VAL A 14 14.44 1.61 -15.40
N VAL A 15 14.42 0.38 -15.92
CA VAL A 15 13.41 -0.64 -15.56
C VAL A 15 13.54 -1.08 -14.10
N ALA A 16 14.75 -1.23 -13.58
CA ALA A 16 14.96 -1.57 -12.16
C ALA A 16 14.49 -0.43 -11.25
N ALA A 17 14.71 0.83 -11.63
CA ALA A 17 14.29 1.99 -10.85
C ALA A 17 12.75 2.10 -10.74
N THR A 18 12.00 1.78 -11.79
CA THR A 18 10.52 1.81 -11.72
C THR A 18 9.95 0.74 -10.79
N VAL A 19 10.52 -0.47 -10.79
CA VAL A 19 10.05 -1.59 -9.94
C VAL A 19 10.26 -1.30 -8.45
N GLN A 20 11.33 -0.59 -8.08
CA GLN A 20 11.61 -0.26 -6.68
C GLN A 20 10.62 0.77 -6.12
N ILE A 21 10.11 1.67 -6.96
CA ILE A 21 9.14 2.71 -6.56
C ILE A 21 7.76 2.10 -6.25
N GLU A 22 7.38 1.03 -6.96
CA GLU A 22 6.13 0.31 -6.70
C GLU A 22 6.19 -0.50 -5.42
N LYS A 23 7.33 -1.15 -5.13
CA LYS A 23 7.51 -1.92 -3.89
C LYS A 23 7.47 -1.04 -2.65
N THR A 24 8.20 0.07 -2.64
CA THR A 24 8.19 0.97 -1.47
C THR A 24 6.81 1.57 -1.20
N GLN A 25 6.01 1.83 -2.24
CA GLN A 25 4.62 2.27 -2.07
C GLN A 25 3.72 1.14 -1.55
N ALA A 26 3.86 -0.08 -2.07
CA ALA A 26 3.07 -1.22 -1.63
C ALA A 26 3.37 -1.62 -0.17
N GLU A 27 4.64 -1.62 0.23
CA GLU A 27 5.06 -1.90 1.62
C GLU A 27 4.51 -0.85 2.59
N GLY A 28 4.58 0.43 2.23
CA GLY A 28 4.01 1.51 3.04
C GLY A 28 2.48 1.45 3.15
N VAL A 29 1.78 0.96 2.12
CA VAL A 29 0.33 0.81 2.12
C VAL A 29 -0.10 -0.37 3.01
N GLU A 30 0.62 -1.50 2.96
CA GLU A 30 0.35 -2.66 3.81
C GLU A 30 0.58 -2.34 5.30
N GLU A 31 1.69 -1.67 5.64
CA GLU A 31 1.95 -1.26 7.02
C GLU A 31 0.88 -0.30 7.56
N LYS A 32 0.42 0.65 6.73
CA LYS A 32 -0.63 1.60 7.11
C LYS A 32 -1.99 0.94 7.29
N PHE A 33 -2.32 -0.03 6.43
CA PHE A 33 -3.52 -0.82 6.59
C PHE A 33 -3.46 -1.66 7.87
N LYS A 34 -2.34 -2.33 8.12
CA LYS A 34 -2.12 -3.14 9.32
C LYS A 34 -2.26 -2.31 10.60
N GLU A 35 -1.64 -1.13 10.67
CA GLU A 35 -1.74 -0.23 11.82
C GLU A 35 -3.19 0.23 12.05
N CYS A 36 -3.91 0.59 10.98
CA CYS A 36 -5.34 0.94 11.04
C CYS A 36 -6.19 -0.22 11.56
N TYR A 37 -5.99 -1.41 10.98
CA TYR A 37 -6.75 -2.60 11.31
C TYR A 37 -6.52 -3.03 12.76
N ASP A 38 -5.26 -3.09 13.22
CA ASP A 38 -4.92 -3.47 14.59
C ASP A 38 -5.52 -2.51 15.62
N ASN A 39 -5.50 -1.20 15.35
CA ASN A 39 -6.12 -0.20 16.22
C ASN A 39 -7.66 -0.30 16.23
N CYS A 40 -8.26 -0.42 15.05
CA CYS A 40 -9.70 -0.56 14.89
C CYS A 40 -10.21 -1.83 15.58
N HIS A 41 -9.56 -2.97 15.34
CA HIS A 41 -9.98 -4.25 15.87
C HIS A 41 -9.88 -4.28 17.39
N LYS A 42 -8.81 -3.72 17.96
CA LYS A 42 -8.67 -3.55 19.42
C LYS A 42 -9.77 -2.67 20.00
N SER A 43 -10.05 -1.52 19.38
CA SER A 43 -11.11 -0.60 19.83
C SER A 43 -12.51 -1.22 19.70
N CYS A 44 -12.78 -1.93 18.60
CA CYS A 44 -14.05 -2.59 18.34
C CYS A 44 -14.29 -3.73 19.33
N PHE A 45 -13.28 -4.54 19.63
CA PHE A 45 -13.39 -5.67 20.55
C PHE A 45 -13.53 -5.21 22.01
N ASN A 46 -12.95 -4.05 22.35
CA ASN A 46 -13.09 -3.44 23.68
C ASN A 46 -14.48 -2.82 23.92
N GLN A 47 -15.32 -2.70 22.89
CA GLN A 47 -16.71 -2.29 23.07
C GLN A 47 -17.54 -3.51 23.48
N ASN A 48 -18.16 -3.44 24.66
CA ASN A 48 -18.96 -4.53 25.22
C ASN A 48 -20.01 -5.02 24.21
N GLY A 49 -19.92 -6.29 23.81
CA GLY A 49 -20.93 -6.97 23.01
C GLY A 49 -20.57 -7.18 21.53
N ASN A 50 -19.44 -6.65 21.06
CA ASN A 50 -19.01 -6.90 19.68
C ASN A 50 -18.32 -8.27 19.55
N GLY A 51 -18.72 -9.04 18.54
CA GLY A 51 -18.07 -10.31 18.19
C GLY A 51 -16.82 -10.11 17.33
N TYR A 52 -15.91 -11.09 17.34
CA TYR A 52 -14.67 -11.07 16.55
C TYR A 52 -14.94 -10.81 15.06
N THR A 53 -15.76 -11.63 14.41
CA THR A 53 -16.09 -11.54 12.98
C THR A 53 -16.78 -10.21 12.61
N PHE A 54 -17.54 -9.63 13.55
CA PHE A 54 -18.13 -8.31 13.34
C PHE A 54 -17.05 -7.23 13.28
N CYS A 55 -16.09 -7.27 14.21
CA CYS A 55 -14.97 -6.33 14.22
C CYS A 55 -14.05 -6.52 13.02
N GLU A 56 -13.79 -7.76 12.61
CA GLU A 56 -13.03 -8.09 11.41
C GLU A 56 -13.63 -7.43 10.16
N MET A 57 -14.91 -7.69 9.85
CA MET A 57 -15.55 -7.10 8.67
C MET A 57 -15.68 -5.58 8.75
N LYS A 58 -15.98 -5.02 9.94
CA LYS A 58 -16.08 -3.57 10.12
C LYS A 58 -14.73 -2.88 9.88
N CYS A 59 -13.65 -3.43 10.44
CA CYS A 59 -12.34 -2.82 10.35
C CYS A 59 -11.70 -3.01 8.97
N ASP A 60 -11.98 -4.12 8.29
CA ASP A 60 -11.59 -4.32 6.90
C ASP A 60 -12.23 -3.24 5.99
N ALA A 61 -13.53 -2.98 6.15
CA ALA A 61 -14.23 -1.93 5.41
C ALA A 61 -13.72 -0.51 5.75
N ASP A 62 -13.65 -0.14 7.04
CA ASP A 62 -13.23 1.19 7.49
C ASP A 62 -11.78 1.52 7.05
N CYS A 63 -10.87 0.54 7.13
CA CYS A 63 -9.47 0.73 6.74
C CYS A 63 -9.26 0.58 5.23
N GLY A 64 -10.08 -0.22 4.55
CA GLY A 64 -10.10 -0.33 3.09
C GLY A 64 -10.55 0.98 2.43
N GLU A 65 -11.60 1.63 2.94
CA GLU A 65 -12.04 2.94 2.44
C GLU A 65 -11.00 4.05 2.66
N LYS A 66 -10.22 3.96 3.75
CA LYS A 66 -9.10 4.88 4.02
C LYS A 66 -7.92 4.68 3.06
N GLN A 67 -7.65 3.45 2.63
CA GLN A 67 -6.67 3.21 1.55
C GLN A 67 -7.10 3.91 0.27
N ILE A 68 -8.37 3.79 -0.14
CA ILE A 68 -8.88 4.37 -1.40
C ILE A 68 -8.77 5.92 -1.39
N LYS A 69 -9.04 6.55 -0.24
CA LYS A 69 -8.88 8.01 -0.08
C LYS A 69 -7.41 8.46 -0.05
N GLY A 70 -6.49 7.62 0.47
CA GLY A 70 -5.05 7.89 0.50
C GLY A 70 -4.35 7.70 -0.85
N THR A 71 -4.73 6.67 -1.61
CA THR A 71 -4.18 6.35 -2.95
C THR A 71 -4.55 7.41 -4.00
N SER A 72 -5.59 8.22 -3.74
CA SER A 72 -5.97 9.34 -4.60
C SER A 72 -4.93 10.48 -4.65
N LEU A 73 -3.94 10.50 -3.74
CA LEU A 73 -2.87 11.51 -3.73
C LEU A 73 -1.58 11.05 -4.44
N THR A 74 -1.41 9.76 -4.73
CA THR A 74 -0.25 9.23 -5.48
C THR A 74 -0.57 8.83 -6.92
N GLN A 75 -1.84 8.84 -7.35
CA GLN A 75 -2.21 8.97 -8.77
C GLN A 75 -2.39 10.44 -9.17
N LYS A 76 -1.39 11.28 -8.94
CA LYS A 76 -1.19 12.44 -9.80
C LYS A 76 -0.13 12.06 -10.82
N GLU A 77 -0.52 11.23 -11.80
CA GLU A 77 0.31 11.06 -12.98
C GLU A 77 0.39 12.43 -13.71
N PRO A 78 1.59 12.90 -14.07
CA PRO A 78 1.76 14.11 -14.86
C PRO A 78 1.33 13.88 -16.31
N LYS A 79 0.32 14.62 -16.76
CA LYS A 79 0.27 15.12 -18.13
C LYS A 79 -0.35 16.51 -18.19
#